data_AF-A5N044-F1
#
_entry.id   AF-A5N044-F1
#
_cell.length_a   1.000
_cell.length_b   1.000
_cell.length_c   1.000
_cell.angle_alpha   90.00
_cell.angle_beta   90.00
_cell.angle_gamma   90.00
#
_symmetry.space_group_name_H-M   'P 1'
#
loop_
_entity.id
_entity.type
_entity.pdbx_description
1 polymer ?
#
loop_
_entity_poly.entity_id
_entity_poly.type
_entity_poly.pdbx_seq_one_letter_code
_entity_poly.pdbx_strand_id
1 'polypeptide(L)' 'MEKIINGKVYKQVKISKMVINGKEKKGSIISSEDTDAGKDTTVTIFTEDMDQKNNG' A
#
# COMPACT_ATOMS: atom_id res chain seq x y z
N MET A 1 7.24 -13.90 -3.87
CA MET A 1 8.11 -13.64 -5.03
C MET A 1 8.67 -12.24 -4.90
N GLU A 2 9.98 -12.11 -5.02
CA GLU A 2 10.66 -10.82 -4.98
C GLU A 2 10.70 -10.23 -6.38
N LYS A 3 10.41 -8.92 -6.50
CA LYS A 3 10.41 -8.22 -7.79
C LYS A 3 11.56 -7.22 -7.81
N ILE A 4 12.34 -7.21 -8.88
CA ILE A 4 13.43 -6.25 -9.05
C ILE A 4 12.92 -5.06 -9.87
N ILE A 5 13.02 -3.85 -9.33
CA ILE A 5 12.67 -2.60 -10.02
C ILE A 5 13.84 -1.64 -9.80
N ASN A 6 14.43 -1.11 -10.88
CA ASN A 6 15.59 -0.21 -10.83
C ASN A 6 16.75 -0.73 -9.95
N GLY A 7 17.04 -2.04 -10.02
CA GLY A 7 18.11 -2.68 -9.25
C GLY A 7 17.81 -2.89 -7.75
N LYS A 8 16.61 -2.53 -7.29
CA LYS A 8 16.17 -2.77 -5.91
C LYS A 8 15.22 -3.95 -5.84
N VAL A 9 15.38 -4.77 -4.80
CA VAL A 9 14.52 -5.92 -4.51
C VAL A 9 13.31 -5.45 -3.70
N TYR A 10 12.11 -5.76 -4.19
CA TYR A 10 10.85 -5.43 -3.54
C TYR A 10 10.12 -6.69 -3.12
N LYS A 11 9.68 -6.71 -1.86
CA LYS A 11 8.75 -7.71 -1.34
C LYS A 11 7.33 -7.29 -1.76
N GLN A 12 6.61 -8.21 -2.39
CA GLN A 12 5.18 -8.02 -2.57
C GLN A 12 4.48 -8.17 -1.22
N VAL A 13 3.68 -7.17 -0.84
CA VAL A 13 2.84 -7.20 0.36
C VAL A 13 1.37 -7.15 -0.05
N LYS A 14 0.53 -7.86 0.69
CA LYS A 14 -0.93 -7.78 0.52
C LYS A 14 -1.44 -6.65 1.38
N ILE A 15 -2.15 -5.71 0.77
CA ILE A 15 -2.76 -4.58 1.45
C ILE A 15 -4.15 -5.00 1.92
N SER A 16 -4.44 -4.86 3.22
CA SER A 16 -5.80 -5.06 3.75
C SER A 16 -6.64 -3.80 3.59
N LYS A 17 -6.06 -2.65 3.95
CA LYS A 17 -6.78 -1.38 4.03
C LYS A 17 -5.84 -0.21 3.74
N MET A 18 -6.37 0.81 3.07
CA MET A 18 -5.71 2.10 2.89
C MET A 18 -6.58 3.20 3.49
N VAL A 19 -5.95 4.16 4.17
CA VAL A 19 -6.60 5.34 4.71
C VAL A 19 -5.89 6.58 4.17
N ILE A 20 -6.65 7.48 3.55
CA ILE A 20 -6.15 8.72 2.94
C ILE A 20 -6.84 9.88 3.65
N ASN A 21 -6.06 10.76 4.28
CA ASN A 21 -6.59 11.91 5.03
C ASN A 21 -7.71 11.53 6.02
N GLY A 22 -7.56 10.39 6.69
CA GLY A 22 -8.54 9.86 7.66
C GLY A 22 -9.74 9.10 7.06
N LYS A 23 -9.87 9.02 5.73
CA LYS A 23 -10.94 8.28 5.05
C LYS A 23 -10.45 6.95 4.52
N GLU A 24 -11.21 5.89 4.78
CA GLU A 24 -10.91 4.56 4.24
C GLU A 24 -11.12 4.52 2.72
N LYS A 25 -10.12 4.01 2.00
CA LYS A 25 -10.15 3.81 0.56
C LYS A 25 -9.95 2.34 0.23
N LYS A 26 -10.80 1.83 -0.67
CA LYS A 26 -10.67 0.50 -1.26
C LYS A 26 -9.90 0.60 -2.57
N GLY A 27 -8.96 -0.32 -2.78
CA GLY A 27 -8.14 -0.39 -3.99
C GLY A 27 -6.72 0.16 -3.79
N SER A 28 -6.00 0.31 -4.89
CA SER A 28 -4.57 0.67 -4.92
C SER A 28 -4.28 1.96 -5.69
N ILE A 29 -5.32 2.75 -6.01
CA ILE A 29 -5.20 3.99 -6.77
C ILE A 29 -5.73 5.12 -5.90
N ILE A 30 -4.94 6.20 -5.79
CA ILE A 30 -5.32 7.46 -5.16
C ILE A 30 -5.73 8.40 -6.29
N SER A 31 -7.00 8.79 -6.36
CA SER A 31 -7.43 9.78 -7.35
C SER A 31 -7.12 11.19 -6.85
N SER A 32 -7.05 12.17 -7.75
CA SER A 32 -6.86 13.58 -7.37
C SER A 32 -7.97 14.09 -6.44
N GLU A 33 -9.15 13.48 -6.51
CA GLU A 33 -10.32 13.75 -5.68
C GLU A 33 -10.11 13.36 -4.21
N ASP A 34 -9.25 12.36 -3.97
CA ASP A 34 -8.90 11.89 -2.64
C ASP A 34 -7.83 12.78 -1.97
N THR A 35 -7.28 13.74 -2.73
CA THR A 35 -6.22 14.65 -2.31
C THR A 35 -6.69 16.10 -2.25
N ASP A 36 -6.11 16.89 -1.36
CA ASP A 36 -6.34 18.33 -1.32
C ASP A 36 -5.24 19.04 -2.11
N ALA A 37 -5.63 19.82 -3.11
CA ALA A 37 -4.69 20.60 -3.91
C ALA A 37 -3.85 21.54 -3.03
N GLY A 38 -2.53 21.51 -3.21
CA GLY A 38 -1.59 22.36 -2.48
C GLY A 38 -1.35 21.95 -1.02
N LYS A 39 -1.80 20.75 -0.61
CA LYS A 39 -1.53 20.19 0.72
C LYS A 39 -0.87 18.83 0.62
N ASP A 40 -0.12 18.49 1.67
CA ASP A 40 0.42 17.15 1.84
C ASP A 40 -0.72 16.14 2.07
N THR A 41 -0.64 15.00 1.39
CA THR A 41 -1.59 13.90 1.57
C THR A 41 -1.00 12.87 2.50
N THR A 42 -1.69 12.59 3.62
CA THR A 42 -1.29 11.52 4.53
C THR A 42 -1.92 10.21 4.10
N VAL A 43 -1.08 9.19 3.85
CA VAL A 43 -1.52 7.85 3.46
C VAL A 43 -1.05 6.85 4.51
N THR A 44 -2.00 6.13 5.10
CA THR A 44 -1.73 5.02 6.02
C THR A 44 -2.11 3.72 5.32
N ILE A 45 -1.14 2.81 5.19
CA ILE A 45 -1.33 1.49 4.56
C ILE A 45 -1.28 0.43 5.64
N PHE A 46 -2.34 -0.37 5.72
CA PHE A 46 -2.40 -1.56 6.55
C PHE A 46 -2.12 -2.77 5.67
N THR A 47 -1.11 -3.53 6.04
CA THR A 47 -0.72 -4.75 5.34
C THR A 47 -1.19 -5.97 6.11
N GLU A 48 -1.55 -7.02 5.39
CA GLU A 48 -1.72 -8.34 5.98
C GLU A 48 -0.37 -9.02 6.08
N ASP A 49 -0.16 -9.75 7.18
CA ASP A 49 0.98 -10.64 7.24
C ASP A 49 0.77 -11.73 6.19
N MET A 50 1.62 -11.71 5.17
CA MET A 50 1.71 -12.83 4.25
C MET A 50 2.65 -13.81 4.92
N ASP A 51 2.11 -14.62 5.84
CA ASP A 51 2.82 -15.77 6.40
C ASP A 51 3.57 -16.43 5.23
N GLN A 52 4.91 -16.39 5.31
CA GLN A 52 5.70 -17.29 4.49
C GLN A 52 5.14 -18.66 4.80
N LYS A 53 4.73 -19.43 3.78
CA LYS A 53 4.40 -20.84 3.94
C LYS A 53 5.46 -21.46 4.85
N ASN A 54 5.09 -21.71 6.12
CA ASN A 54 5.74 -22.71 6.93
C ASN A 54 5.47 -24.02 6.20
N ASN A 55 6.38 -24.41 5.32
CA ASN A 55 6.51 -25.79 4.95
C ASN A 55 6.98 -26.49 6.23
N GLY A 56 6.07 -27.25 6.84
CA GLY A 56 6.35 -28.07 8.01
C GLY A 56 7.35 -29.18 7.75
#